data_AF-A0A8T6C336-F1
#
_entry.id   AF-A0A8T6C336-F1
#
_cell.length_a   1.000
_cell.length_b   1.000
_cell.length_c   1.000
_cell.angle_alpha   90.00
_cell.angle_beta   90.00
_cell.angle_gamma   90.00
#
_symmetry.space_group_name_H-M   'P 1'
#
loop_
_entity.id
_entity.type
_entity.pdbx_description
1 polymer ?
#
loop_
_entity_poly.entity_id
_entity_poly.type
_entity_poly.pdbx_seq_one_letter_code
_entity_poly.pdbx_strand_id
1 'polypeptide(L)'
;NGVPNTGGIRVINKGHVVRNNYLHGLTGYRFGAAFTVMNGVPDSPLNRYHQVEDVLMENNSIIQCDYIEMAGGSDEERSATPIDSRFRSNLVFNRDGNNVIRVHDDISGIAFKGNAANAVDDLPVKSGFSNSPIEMQQAANGLWYPVGDDLASIGVRTDLNVLDKDDTGVAWYPKPGSSRATPPTILVTPGEDSLFDAARRADAGSILELAPGDYRVRKTIVIERPLTIKAAQGRGTVRLEFERPALFELDDGGRLELSGLEISGAASPDMSGNSVVRTSRYSMTSNYGLVVDDCSVSDLDVNYLFNFFLVAKNTFADEIRITRSEFSDITGSVLALSREIDDLGRYNGEEISVVDSRFSNIGGAVFDIYRGGTDESTFGPRLELRSSVLESVGHNARNKTAASIRLLGVQVADIHDNEFIDSRPIRVTHTVGDPITRIGGNRFTGTPEPIVGEISNP
;
A
#
# COMPACT_ATOMS: atom_id res chain seq x y z
N ASN A 1 5.62 13.31 10.88
CA ASN A 1 4.30 12.77 10.47
C ASN A 1 4.34 11.24 10.40
N GLY A 2 5.41 10.58 9.96
CA GLY A 2 5.58 9.11 10.07
C GLY A 2 4.57 8.30 9.27
N VAL A 3 3.87 8.95 8.34
CA VAL A 3 2.84 8.34 7.50
C VAL A 3 3.54 7.72 6.29
N PRO A 4 3.26 6.45 5.95
CA PRO A 4 3.83 5.76 4.80
C PRO A 4 3.79 6.57 3.50
N ASN A 5 4.83 6.44 2.68
CA ASN A 5 4.95 7.07 1.36
C ASN A 5 4.83 8.60 1.34
N THR A 6 4.95 9.27 2.48
CA THR A 6 5.00 10.73 2.50
C THR A 6 6.34 11.21 1.98
N GLY A 7 6.30 11.86 0.81
CA GLY A 7 7.49 12.42 0.17
C GLY A 7 7.72 13.90 0.46
N GLY A 8 8.78 14.43 -0.12
CA GLY A 8 9.15 15.82 0.02
C GLY A 8 9.49 16.46 -1.32
N ILE A 9 10.71 17.00 -1.44
CA ILE A 9 11.10 17.83 -2.57
C ILE A 9 11.93 17.01 -3.56
N ARG A 10 11.48 16.96 -4.82
CA ARG A 10 12.20 16.33 -5.93
C ARG A 10 12.73 17.39 -6.90
N VAL A 11 14.03 17.39 -7.13
CA VAL A 11 14.77 18.32 -7.99
C VAL A 11 15.16 17.61 -9.28
N ILE A 12 14.76 18.20 -10.41
CA ILE A 12 15.08 17.82 -11.79
C ILE A 12 15.31 19.14 -12.54
N ASN A 13 15.98 19.13 -13.70
CA ASN A 13 16.16 20.31 -14.56
C ASN A 13 17.04 21.40 -13.91
N LYS A 14 17.11 22.56 -14.57
CA LYS A 14 18.13 23.58 -14.36
C LYS A 14 17.65 24.78 -13.54
N GLY A 15 18.56 25.42 -12.80
CA GLY A 15 18.36 26.78 -12.25
C GLY A 15 17.43 26.88 -11.03
N HIS A 16 17.13 25.76 -10.38
CA HIS A 16 16.26 25.74 -9.19
C HIS A 16 16.93 26.33 -7.95
N VAL A 17 16.14 26.97 -7.09
CA VAL A 17 16.56 27.37 -5.73
C VAL A 17 15.61 26.72 -4.72
N VAL A 18 16.13 25.75 -3.99
CA VAL A 18 15.40 25.01 -2.94
C VAL A 18 15.95 25.45 -1.60
N ARG A 19 15.26 26.38 -0.94
CA ARG A 19 15.77 26.95 0.30
C ARG A 19 14.75 27.10 1.40
N ASN A 20 15.23 26.99 2.63
CA ASN A 20 14.46 27.33 3.81
C ASN A 20 13.17 26.51 3.95
N ASN A 21 13.24 25.22 3.59
CA ASN A 21 12.16 24.26 3.74
C ASN A 21 12.36 23.41 5.01
N TYR A 22 11.25 23.04 5.66
CA TYR A 22 11.23 22.16 6.82
C TYR A 22 10.52 20.86 6.46
N LEU A 23 11.25 19.75 6.49
CA LEU A 23 10.79 18.41 6.12
C LEU A 23 10.88 17.52 7.36
N HIS A 24 9.76 16.96 7.82
CA HIS A 24 9.73 16.24 9.09
C HIS A 24 8.88 14.97 9.09
N GLY A 25 9.52 13.83 9.34
CA GLY A 25 8.84 12.54 9.49
C GLY A 25 8.55 11.82 8.17
N LEU A 26 9.17 12.24 7.06
CA LEU A 26 8.84 11.78 5.71
C LEU A 26 9.45 10.39 5.47
N THR A 27 8.60 9.43 5.11
CA THR A 27 8.97 8.01 5.01
C THR A 27 9.03 7.48 3.58
N GLY A 28 8.72 8.32 2.58
CA GLY A 28 8.85 7.91 1.18
C GLY A 28 10.32 7.68 0.80
N TYR A 29 10.54 6.93 -0.26
CA TYR A 29 11.85 6.55 -0.80
C TYR A 29 11.88 6.77 -2.32
N ARG A 30 13.05 6.64 -2.95
CA ARG A 30 13.21 6.78 -4.41
C ARG A 30 12.69 8.16 -4.87
N PHE A 31 11.72 8.18 -5.79
CA PHE A 31 11.15 9.43 -6.30
C PHE A 31 10.27 10.16 -5.28
N GLY A 32 9.77 9.44 -4.28
CA GLY A 32 9.00 9.98 -3.17
C GLY A 32 9.83 10.21 -1.92
N ALA A 33 11.16 10.28 -1.99
CA ALA A 33 11.98 10.52 -0.81
C ALA A 33 11.73 11.90 -0.19
N ALA A 34 12.25 12.12 1.01
CA ALA A 34 12.16 13.42 1.67
C ALA A 34 12.86 14.50 0.82
N PHE A 35 13.98 14.14 0.22
CA PHE A 35 14.70 15.02 -0.69
C PHE A 35 15.37 14.20 -1.80
N THR A 36 15.04 14.47 -3.06
CA THR A 36 15.56 13.73 -4.22
C THR A 36 16.23 14.69 -5.19
N VAL A 37 17.49 14.44 -5.54
CA VAL A 37 18.18 15.07 -6.66
C VAL A 37 18.32 14.02 -7.75
N MET A 38 17.57 14.17 -8.84
CA MET A 38 17.46 13.18 -9.90
C MET A 38 18.67 13.19 -10.87
N ASN A 39 18.98 12.02 -11.43
CA ASN A 39 19.68 11.95 -12.72
C ASN A 39 18.74 12.35 -13.87
N GLY A 40 19.31 12.89 -14.95
CA GLY A 40 18.61 13.22 -16.18
C GLY A 40 18.95 12.27 -17.34
N VAL A 41 18.22 12.42 -18.44
CA VAL A 41 18.50 11.77 -19.72
C VAL A 41 19.42 12.69 -20.54
N PRO A 42 20.55 12.20 -21.07
CA PRO A 42 21.38 12.98 -22.01
C PRO A 42 20.57 13.39 -23.24
N ASP A 43 20.74 14.64 -23.71
CA ASP A 43 19.97 15.21 -24.84
C ASP A 43 18.46 14.98 -24.71
N SER A 44 17.95 15.09 -23.47
CA SER A 44 16.58 14.74 -23.11
C SER A 44 15.55 15.39 -24.03
N PRO A 45 14.57 14.64 -24.57
CA PRO A 45 13.38 15.24 -25.16
C PRO A 45 12.54 15.97 -24.09
N LEU A 46 11.63 16.83 -24.55
CA LEU A 46 10.87 17.74 -23.68
C LEU A 46 10.05 17.02 -22.58
N ASN A 47 9.58 15.81 -22.86
CA ASN A 47 8.74 15.01 -21.97
C ASN A 47 9.53 14.01 -21.12
N ARG A 48 10.86 14.14 -21.07
CA ARG A 48 11.74 13.32 -20.23
C ARG A 48 12.50 14.21 -19.23
N TYR A 49 13.23 13.56 -18.33
CA TYR A 49 13.95 14.24 -17.25
C TYR A 49 15.20 14.91 -17.79
N HIS A 50 15.30 16.25 -17.68
CA HIS A 50 16.55 16.94 -17.99
C HIS A 50 17.50 16.89 -16.79
N GLN A 51 18.80 16.91 -17.10
CA GLN A 51 19.88 16.96 -16.12
C GLN A 51 19.67 18.09 -15.10
N VAL A 52 19.97 17.78 -13.83
CA VAL A 52 20.05 18.79 -12.78
C VAL A 52 21.30 19.65 -13.00
N GLU A 53 21.12 20.96 -13.18
CA GLU A 53 22.20 21.89 -13.50
C GLU A 53 21.98 23.25 -12.81
N ASP A 54 23.03 23.86 -12.27
CA ASP A 54 22.98 25.17 -11.61
C ASP A 54 21.87 25.27 -10.54
N VAL A 55 21.76 24.25 -9.68
CA VAL A 55 20.77 24.23 -8.60
C VAL A 55 21.40 24.63 -7.27
N LEU A 56 20.71 25.52 -6.54
CA LEU A 56 21.06 25.89 -5.17
C LEU A 56 20.10 25.24 -4.16
N MET A 57 20.62 24.40 -3.27
CA MET A 57 19.91 23.72 -2.21
C MET A 57 20.47 24.17 -0.85
N GLU A 58 19.79 25.08 -0.17
CA GLU A 58 20.34 25.71 1.04
C GLU A 58 19.38 25.88 2.21
N ASN A 59 19.89 25.81 3.43
CA ASN A 59 19.10 26.13 4.63
C ASN A 59 17.82 25.30 4.78
N ASN A 60 17.82 24.07 4.28
CA ASN A 60 16.71 23.15 4.50
C ASN A 60 16.96 22.31 5.76
N SER A 61 15.91 22.05 6.54
CA SER A 61 15.95 21.14 7.68
C SER A 61 15.23 19.84 7.31
N ILE A 62 15.95 18.72 7.30
CA ILE A 62 15.43 17.39 7.03
C ILE A 62 15.55 16.58 8.33
N ILE A 63 14.41 16.34 8.97
CA ILE A 63 14.32 15.90 10.37
C ILE A 63 13.48 14.62 10.48
N GLN A 64 13.98 13.56 11.12
CA GLN A 64 13.27 12.27 11.26
C GLN A 64 12.73 11.74 9.93
N CYS A 65 13.51 11.86 8.85
CA CYS A 65 13.11 11.40 7.52
C CYS A 65 13.91 10.17 7.14
N ASP A 66 13.36 9.30 6.30
CA ASP A 66 13.96 7.99 6.03
C ASP A 66 14.97 8.01 4.86
N TYR A 67 14.76 8.87 3.85
CA TYR A 67 15.57 8.87 2.63
C TYR A 67 15.85 10.28 2.09
N ILE A 68 17.12 10.48 1.71
CA ILE A 68 17.63 11.54 0.83
C ILE A 68 18.34 10.83 -0.33
N GLU A 69 17.88 11.08 -1.55
CA GLU A 69 18.35 10.38 -2.76
C GLU A 69 19.20 11.33 -3.60
N MET A 70 20.49 11.02 -3.75
CA MET A 70 21.42 11.78 -4.60
C MET A 70 21.67 11.00 -5.90
N ALA A 71 21.57 11.68 -7.04
CA ALA A 71 21.54 11.04 -8.36
C ALA A 71 20.42 9.98 -8.49
N GLY A 72 19.27 10.23 -7.86
CA GLY A 72 18.13 9.31 -7.83
C GLY A 72 17.63 8.95 -9.22
N GLY A 73 17.29 7.68 -9.42
CA GLY A 73 16.82 7.15 -10.70
C GLY A 73 17.92 6.94 -11.74
N SER A 74 19.20 6.93 -11.35
CA SER A 74 20.30 6.59 -12.27
C SER A 74 20.10 5.18 -12.87
N ASP A 75 20.16 5.10 -14.18
CA ASP A 75 20.12 3.87 -14.97
C ASP A 75 20.73 4.13 -16.37
N GLU A 76 20.63 3.15 -17.28
CA GLU A 76 21.16 3.27 -18.64
C GLU A 76 20.57 4.46 -19.43
N GLU A 77 19.30 4.81 -19.20
CA GLU A 77 18.64 5.94 -19.86
C GLU A 77 18.95 7.27 -19.13
N ARG A 78 18.84 7.26 -17.80
CA ARG A 78 19.05 8.41 -16.92
C ARG A 78 20.50 8.45 -16.44
N SER A 79 21.41 8.68 -17.38
CA SER A 79 22.87 8.65 -17.15
C SER A 79 23.53 10.03 -17.03
N ALA A 80 22.76 11.13 -17.08
CA ALA A 80 23.27 12.49 -16.89
C ALA A 80 23.22 12.91 -15.41
N THR A 81 24.37 12.88 -14.74
CA THR A 81 24.50 13.21 -13.31
C THR A 81 24.34 14.70 -13.00
N PRO A 82 24.03 15.11 -11.76
CA PRO A 82 23.90 16.52 -11.40
C PRO A 82 25.20 17.31 -11.60
N ILE A 83 25.11 18.53 -12.15
CA ILE A 83 26.24 19.42 -12.42
C ILE A 83 26.02 20.85 -11.90
N ASP A 84 27.12 21.60 -11.72
CA ASP A 84 27.15 23.01 -11.31
C ASP A 84 26.26 23.39 -10.12
N SER A 85 25.98 22.43 -9.24
CA SER A 85 24.98 22.54 -8.18
C SER A 85 25.63 22.68 -6.79
N ARG A 86 24.86 23.14 -5.81
CA ARG A 86 25.37 23.50 -4.47
C ARG A 86 24.41 23.03 -3.39
N PHE A 87 24.91 22.29 -2.40
CA PHE A 87 24.16 21.83 -1.24
C PHE A 87 24.81 22.38 0.04
N ARG A 88 24.25 23.46 0.61
CA ARG A 88 24.92 24.20 1.69
C ARG A 88 24.04 24.56 2.87
N SER A 89 24.62 24.59 4.07
CA SER A 89 23.93 25.03 5.28
C SER A 89 22.63 24.26 5.57
N ASN A 90 22.51 23.02 5.11
CA ASN A 90 21.36 22.17 5.40
C ASN A 90 21.58 21.38 6.69
N LEU A 91 20.49 21.05 7.38
CA LEU A 91 20.48 20.19 8.55
C LEU A 91 19.88 18.82 8.20
N VAL A 92 20.61 17.75 8.49
CA VAL A 92 20.12 16.36 8.42
C VAL A 92 20.11 15.78 9.83
N PHE A 93 18.92 15.55 10.39
CA PHE A 93 18.77 15.12 11.78
C PHE A 93 17.85 13.92 11.90
N ASN A 94 18.40 12.77 12.25
CA ASN A 94 17.65 11.65 12.82
C ASN A 94 18.18 11.38 14.22
N ARG A 95 17.28 11.07 15.16
CA ARG A 95 17.63 11.05 16.60
C ARG A 95 18.55 9.88 16.92
N ASP A 96 18.33 8.77 16.23
CA ASP A 96 19.10 7.54 16.29
C ASP A 96 20.40 7.59 15.49
N GLY A 97 20.69 8.69 14.80
CA GLY A 97 21.87 8.80 13.92
C GLY A 97 21.77 7.97 12.65
N ASN A 98 20.56 7.52 12.27
CA ASN A 98 20.41 6.70 11.06
C ASN A 98 20.87 7.46 9.82
N ASN A 99 21.69 6.79 8.99
CA ASN A 99 22.17 7.33 7.73
C ASN A 99 21.09 7.24 6.66
N VAL A 100 20.64 8.39 6.17
CA VAL A 100 19.54 8.49 5.21
C VAL A 100 19.94 9.01 3.85
N ILE A 101 21.22 9.33 3.64
CA ILE A 101 21.72 9.73 2.32
C ILE A 101 22.06 8.47 1.54
N ARG A 102 21.49 8.35 0.33
CA ARG A 102 21.82 7.32 -0.65
C ARG A 102 22.37 7.99 -1.90
N VAL A 103 23.46 7.44 -2.42
CA VAL A 103 24.17 7.95 -3.59
C VAL A 103 24.12 6.85 -4.65
N HIS A 104 23.52 7.16 -5.79
CA HIS A 104 23.28 6.19 -6.86
C HIS A 104 24.23 6.35 -8.06
N ASP A 105 24.93 7.48 -8.14
CA ASP A 105 25.86 7.82 -9.23
C ASP A 105 26.86 8.88 -8.76
N ASP A 106 27.71 9.38 -9.67
CA ASP A 106 28.61 10.49 -9.40
C ASP A 106 27.84 11.75 -8.99
N ILE A 107 28.27 12.33 -7.87
CA ILE A 107 27.72 13.56 -7.27
C ILE A 107 28.77 14.67 -7.20
N SER A 108 29.91 14.52 -7.90
CA SER A 108 31.01 15.49 -7.92
C SER A 108 30.60 16.87 -8.43
N GLY A 109 29.55 16.94 -9.25
CA GLY A 109 28.95 18.19 -9.72
C GLY A 109 28.10 18.94 -8.67
N ILE A 110 27.99 18.41 -7.44
CA ILE A 110 27.34 19.06 -6.31
C ILE A 110 28.40 19.50 -5.29
N ALA A 111 28.56 20.81 -5.10
CA ALA A 111 29.42 21.35 -4.07
C ALA A 111 28.73 21.35 -2.70
N PHE A 112 29.25 20.58 -1.75
CA PHE A 112 28.76 20.51 -0.37
C PHE A 112 29.51 21.48 0.54
N LYS A 113 28.80 22.29 1.35
CA LYS A 113 29.44 23.23 2.28
C LYS A 113 28.61 23.58 3.51
N GLY A 114 29.19 23.42 4.70
CA GLY A 114 28.60 23.92 5.95
C GLY A 114 27.28 23.25 6.34
N ASN A 115 27.04 22.02 5.89
CA ASN A 115 25.89 21.22 6.31
C ASN A 115 26.18 20.55 7.67
N ALA A 116 25.15 20.20 8.43
CA ALA A 116 25.29 19.45 9.67
C ALA A 116 24.49 18.16 9.64
N ALA A 117 25.06 17.09 10.20
CA ALA A 117 24.43 15.79 10.40
C ALA A 117 24.53 15.38 11.88
N ASN A 118 23.48 14.76 12.42
CA ASN A 118 23.46 14.28 13.81
C ASN A 118 24.02 12.87 13.93
N ALA A 119 25.28 12.75 14.38
CA ALA A 119 25.92 11.49 14.76
C ALA A 119 25.69 10.33 13.76
N VAL A 120 25.80 10.62 12.46
CA VAL A 120 25.51 9.66 11.39
C VAL A 120 26.71 8.74 11.17
N ASP A 121 26.49 7.43 11.26
CA ASP A 121 27.51 6.46 10.91
C ASP A 121 27.72 6.39 9.38
N ASP A 122 28.98 6.34 8.97
CA ASP A 122 29.42 6.21 7.58
C ASP A 122 28.73 7.18 6.58
N LEU A 123 28.74 8.47 6.90
CA LEU A 123 28.20 9.50 6.01
C LEU A 123 28.90 9.46 4.63
N PRO A 124 28.15 9.27 3.51
CA PRO A 124 28.74 9.08 2.19
C PRO A 124 29.45 10.33 1.65
N VAL A 125 29.05 11.52 2.14
CA VAL A 125 29.65 12.81 1.77
C VAL A 125 30.28 13.45 3.01
N LYS A 126 31.59 13.25 3.19
CA LYS A 126 32.32 13.77 4.35
C LYS A 126 32.71 15.25 4.21
N SER A 127 33.15 15.65 3.03
CA SER A 127 33.54 17.04 2.77
C SER A 127 32.31 17.93 2.74
N GLY A 128 32.34 19.03 3.49
CA GLY A 128 31.22 19.99 3.55
C GLY A 128 30.11 19.64 4.55
N PHE A 129 30.28 18.57 5.34
CA PHE A 129 29.41 18.22 6.47
C PHE A 129 30.19 18.25 7.80
N SER A 130 29.61 18.84 8.84
CA SER A 130 29.95 18.54 10.23
C SER A 130 29.07 17.40 10.72
N ASN A 131 29.66 16.39 11.37
CA ASN A 131 28.94 15.24 11.89
C ASN A 131 29.28 15.03 13.36
N SER A 132 28.37 15.45 14.23
CA SER A 132 28.52 15.39 15.69
C SER A 132 27.13 15.30 16.32
N PRO A 133 27.01 14.93 17.60
CA PRO A 133 25.73 15.02 18.30
C PRO A 133 25.18 16.45 18.24
N ILE A 134 23.90 16.59 17.89
CA ILE A 134 23.18 17.85 17.80
C ILE A 134 22.03 17.80 18.80
N GLU A 135 21.97 18.79 19.70
CA GLU A 135 20.80 18.99 20.55
C GLU A 135 19.73 19.77 19.78
N MET A 136 18.47 19.37 19.92
CA MET A 136 17.34 20.00 19.23
C MET A 136 16.31 20.50 20.25
N GLN A 137 15.74 21.68 20.01
CA GLN A 137 14.65 22.25 20.79
C GLN A 137 13.47 22.62 19.90
N GLN A 138 12.25 22.42 20.40
CA GLN A 138 11.04 22.87 19.70
C GLN A 138 10.77 24.34 20.05
N ALA A 139 10.59 25.17 19.04
CA ALA A 139 10.23 26.58 19.23
C ALA A 139 8.70 26.78 19.26
N ALA A 140 8.27 28.01 19.56
CA ALA A 140 6.86 28.37 19.68
C ALA A 140 6.04 28.18 18.38
N ASN A 141 6.69 28.18 17.22
CA ASN A 141 6.05 27.89 15.93
C ASN A 141 5.86 26.38 15.67
N GLY A 142 6.18 25.52 16.64
CA GLY A 142 6.02 24.07 16.55
C GLY A 142 7.14 23.34 15.80
N LEU A 143 8.14 24.04 15.27
CA LEU A 143 9.27 23.45 14.53
C LEU A 143 10.46 23.18 15.45
N TRP A 144 11.27 22.17 15.08
CA TRP A 144 12.49 21.80 15.82
C TRP A 144 13.73 22.46 15.23
N TYR A 145 14.59 23.00 16.09
CA TYR A 145 15.80 23.74 15.72
C TYR A 145 17.02 23.24 16.49
N PRO A 146 18.21 23.27 15.90
CA PRO A 146 19.43 22.94 16.62
C PRO A 146 19.72 23.99 17.70
N VAL A 147 20.27 23.53 18.81
CA VAL A 147 20.76 24.38 19.91
C VAL A 147 22.26 24.62 19.70
N GLY A 148 22.71 25.87 19.85
CA GLY A 148 24.13 26.25 19.72
C GLY A 148 24.35 27.38 18.70
N ASP A 149 25.22 28.33 19.05
CA ASP A 149 25.50 29.50 18.20
C ASP A 149 26.20 29.11 16.88
N ASP A 150 26.98 28.04 16.90
CA ASP A 150 27.66 27.47 15.73
C ASP A 150 26.71 26.82 14.72
N LEU A 151 25.51 26.43 15.17
CA LEU A 151 24.47 25.83 14.34
C LEU A 151 23.37 26.83 13.94
N ALA A 152 23.40 28.06 14.44
CA ALA A 152 22.33 29.06 14.27
C ALA A 152 22.03 29.41 12.80
N SER A 153 23.01 29.25 11.90
CA SER A 153 22.83 29.48 10.45
C SER A 153 22.59 28.19 9.65
N ILE A 154 22.45 27.04 10.31
CA ILE A 154 22.27 25.74 9.65
C ILE A 154 20.81 25.31 9.73
N GLY A 155 20.30 24.79 8.62
CA GLY A 155 18.90 24.46 8.46
C GLY A 155 18.05 25.71 8.24
N VAL A 156 16.76 25.54 8.51
CA VAL A 156 15.73 26.55 8.26
C VAL A 156 15.77 27.70 9.26
N ARG A 157 15.41 28.91 8.82
CA ARG A 157 15.27 30.10 9.68
C ARG A 157 14.26 29.89 10.81
N THR A 158 14.51 30.55 11.94
CA THR A 158 13.73 30.39 13.18
C THR A 158 12.42 31.17 13.22
N ASP A 159 12.26 32.17 12.34
CA ASP A 159 11.08 33.02 12.22
C ASP A 159 10.14 32.58 11.09
N LEU A 160 10.15 31.28 10.77
CA LEU A 160 9.12 30.69 9.92
C LEU A 160 7.74 30.80 10.59
N ASN A 161 6.77 31.29 9.82
CA ASN A 161 5.37 31.25 10.18
C ASN A 161 4.71 30.01 9.57
N VAL A 162 4.28 29.07 10.41
CA VAL A 162 3.54 27.88 9.99
C VAL A 162 2.07 28.25 9.94
N LEU A 163 1.45 28.13 8.76
CA LEU A 163 0.02 28.42 8.61
C LEU A 163 -0.80 27.31 9.26
N ASP A 164 -1.75 27.68 10.12
CA ASP A 164 -2.72 26.74 10.65
C ASP A 164 -3.68 26.28 9.55
N LYS A 165 -4.10 25.02 9.62
CA LYS A 165 -5.08 24.46 8.68
C LYS A 165 -6.35 25.31 8.67
N ASP A 166 -6.76 25.82 9.82
CA ASP A 166 -7.99 26.60 9.97
C ASP A 166 -7.93 27.97 9.27
N ASP A 167 -6.74 28.54 9.11
CA ASP A 167 -6.50 29.79 8.39
C ASP A 167 -6.58 29.66 6.86
N THR A 168 -6.73 28.43 6.35
CA THR A 168 -6.85 28.17 4.91
C THR A 168 -8.31 28.00 4.47
N GLY A 169 -8.61 28.27 3.19
CA GLY A 169 -9.94 28.06 2.63
C GLY A 169 -10.99 29.04 3.17
N VAL A 170 -12.24 28.58 3.26
CA VAL A 170 -13.38 29.40 3.64
C VAL A 170 -13.97 28.94 4.98
N ALA A 171 -14.35 29.90 5.84
CA ALA A 171 -14.91 29.59 7.15
C ALA A 171 -16.31 28.94 7.11
N TRP A 172 -17.06 29.14 6.01
CA TRP A 172 -18.45 28.66 5.88
C TRP A 172 -18.56 27.21 5.41
N TYR A 173 -17.45 26.57 5.01
CA TYR A 173 -17.45 25.17 4.60
C TYR A 173 -16.52 24.36 5.51
N PRO A 174 -17.01 23.30 6.17
CA PRO A 174 -16.19 22.51 7.07
C PRO A 174 -15.08 21.81 6.29
N LYS A 175 -13.86 21.86 6.82
CA LYS A 175 -12.76 21.07 6.28
C LYS A 175 -13.00 19.60 6.61
N PRO A 176 -12.87 18.67 5.66
CA PRO A 176 -12.97 17.23 5.94
C PRO A 176 -12.04 16.84 7.10
N GLY A 177 -12.59 16.20 8.12
CA GLY A 177 -11.92 15.98 9.41
C GLY A 177 -12.81 15.31 10.44
N SER A 178 -12.20 14.51 11.30
CA SER A 178 -12.75 13.40 12.09
C SER A 178 -13.76 13.79 13.19
N SER A 179 -15.02 13.97 12.80
CA SER A 179 -16.15 13.66 13.67
C SER A 179 -16.75 12.32 13.22
N ARG A 180 -16.19 11.21 13.70
CA ARG A 180 -16.91 9.93 13.69
C ARG A 180 -17.71 9.87 14.98
N ALA A 181 -19.01 10.18 14.89
CA ALA A 181 -19.94 9.70 15.92
C ALA A 181 -19.75 8.19 16.04
N THR A 182 -19.77 7.65 17.27
CA THR A 182 -19.76 6.20 17.47
C THR A 182 -20.98 5.62 16.76
N PRO A 183 -20.80 4.83 15.69
CA PRO A 183 -21.92 4.37 14.89
C PRO A 183 -22.75 3.36 15.70
N PRO A 184 -24.07 3.29 15.48
CA PRO A 184 -24.94 2.43 16.25
C PRO A 184 -24.67 0.94 15.97
N THR A 185 -24.79 0.12 17.01
CA THR A 185 -24.87 -1.34 16.88
C THR A 185 -26.32 -1.74 16.64
N ILE A 186 -26.56 -2.53 15.60
CA ILE A 186 -27.87 -3.07 15.22
C ILE A 186 -27.81 -4.58 15.42
N LEU A 187 -28.58 -5.09 16.39
CA LEU A 187 -28.76 -6.52 16.57
C LEU A 187 -29.60 -7.07 15.43
N VAL A 188 -29.11 -8.11 14.75
CA VAL A 188 -29.85 -8.82 13.70
C VAL A 188 -30.10 -10.24 14.18
N THR A 189 -31.33 -10.71 14.01
CA THR A 189 -31.72 -12.09 14.31
C THR A 189 -31.63 -12.96 13.05
N PRO A 190 -31.36 -14.28 13.18
CA PRO A 190 -31.33 -15.21 12.06
C PRO A 190 -32.61 -15.21 11.23
N GLY A 191 -32.50 -15.61 9.97
CA GLY A 191 -33.64 -15.75 9.06
C GLY A 191 -33.35 -15.32 7.63
N GLU A 192 -34.33 -15.51 6.75
CA GLU A 192 -34.23 -15.12 5.34
C GLU A 192 -34.17 -13.60 5.18
N ASP A 193 -33.17 -13.11 4.43
CA ASP A 193 -32.94 -11.71 4.07
C ASP A 193 -32.86 -10.72 5.26
N SER A 194 -32.81 -11.21 6.50
CA SER A 194 -32.67 -10.41 7.71
C SER A 194 -31.40 -9.54 7.68
N LEU A 195 -30.28 -10.11 7.25
CA LEU A 195 -29.02 -9.40 7.04
C LEU A 195 -29.13 -8.35 5.93
N PHE A 196 -29.80 -8.67 4.82
CA PHE A 196 -30.01 -7.73 3.72
C PHE A 196 -30.84 -6.53 4.16
N ASP A 197 -31.94 -6.76 4.87
CA ASP A 197 -32.84 -5.70 5.34
C ASP A 197 -32.15 -4.81 6.38
N ALA A 198 -31.31 -5.39 7.25
CA ALA A 198 -30.52 -4.65 8.22
C ALA A 198 -29.45 -3.78 7.54
N ALA A 199 -28.68 -4.36 6.61
CA ALA A 199 -27.64 -3.63 5.86
C ALA A 199 -28.20 -2.45 5.06
N ARG A 200 -29.38 -2.62 4.44
CA ARG A 200 -30.05 -1.55 3.70
C ARG A 200 -30.46 -0.36 4.59
N ARG A 201 -30.76 -0.59 5.87
CA ARG A 201 -31.20 0.45 6.82
C ARG A 201 -30.05 1.06 7.62
N ALA A 202 -28.85 0.49 7.50
CA ALA A 202 -27.69 0.91 8.28
C ALA A 202 -27.15 2.26 7.80
N ASP A 203 -26.83 3.12 8.77
CA ASP A 203 -26.08 4.35 8.54
C ASP A 203 -24.59 4.04 8.34
N ALA A 204 -23.87 4.99 7.74
CA ALA A 204 -22.43 4.86 7.53
C ALA A 204 -21.69 4.62 8.86
N GLY A 205 -20.93 3.53 8.92
CA GLY A 205 -20.17 3.07 10.07
C GLY A 205 -20.89 2.06 10.96
N SER A 206 -22.19 1.78 10.75
CA SER A 206 -22.96 0.89 11.64
C SER A 206 -22.32 -0.48 11.81
N ILE A 207 -22.57 -1.09 12.97
CA ILE A 207 -22.16 -2.46 13.28
C ILE A 207 -23.42 -3.34 13.28
N LEU A 208 -23.52 -4.27 12.33
CA LEU A 208 -24.53 -5.32 12.35
C LEU A 208 -23.99 -6.47 13.19
N GLU A 209 -24.53 -6.62 14.39
CA GLU A 209 -24.18 -7.69 15.31
C GLU A 209 -25.18 -8.84 15.17
N LEU A 210 -24.71 -9.98 14.65
CA LEU A 210 -25.55 -11.12 14.27
C LEU A 210 -25.68 -12.08 15.45
N ALA A 211 -26.91 -12.30 15.91
CA ALA A 211 -27.19 -13.34 16.91
C ALA A 211 -26.95 -14.74 16.32
N PRO A 212 -26.64 -15.75 17.16
CA PRO A 212 -26.35 -17.10 16.68
C PRO A 212 -27.49 -17.70 15.84
N GLY A 213 -27.14 -18.35 14.74
CA GLY A 213 -28.06 -19.08 13.87
C GLY A 213 -27.78 -18.90 12.38
N ASP A 214 -28.71 -19.38 11.56
CA ASP A 214 -28.59 -19.42 10.10
C ASP A 214 -29.22 -18.20 9.43
N TYR A 215 -28.47 -17.59 8.52
CA TYR A 215 -28.91 -16.46 7.72
C TYR A 215 -28.86 -16.85 6.25
N ARG A 216 -30.03 -16.83 5.61
CA ARG A 216 -30.15 -17.07 4.18
C ARG A 216 -30.29 -15.74 3.45
N VAL A 217 -29.37 -15.41 2.56
CA VAL A 217 -29.35 -14.14 1.84
C VAL A 217 -29.66 -14.36 0.36
N ARG A 218 -30.84 -13.93 -0.08
CA ARG A 218 -31.33 -14.16 -1.46
C ARG A 218 -31.11 -12.98 -2.37
N LYS A 219 -30.55 -11.89 -1.85
CA LYS A 219 -30.29 -10.64 -2.56
C LYS A 219 -28.86 -10.20 -2.29
N THR A 220 -28.14 -9.79 -3.33
CA THR A 220 -26.82 -9.17 -3.17
C THR A 220 -26.95 -7.92 -2.31
N ILE A 221 -26.10 -7.81 -1.29
CA ILE A 221 -26.02 -6.67 -0.39
C ILE A 221 -25.01 -5.69 -0.98
N VAL A 222 -25.49 -4.51 -1.38
CA VAL A 222 -24.63 -3.44 -1.90
C VAL A 222 -24.08 -2.63 -0.72
N ILE A 223 -22.76 -2.40 -0.72
CA ILE A 223 -22.02 -1.70 0.31
C ILE A 223 -21.49 -0.39 -0.29
N GLU A 224 -22.22 0.70 -0.08
CA GLU A 224 -21.91 2.07 -0.56
C GLU A 224 -21.34 2.96 0.56
N ARG A 225 -21.11 2.38 1.73
CA ARG A 225 -20.69 3.08 2.94
C ARG A 225 -19.91 2.13 3.85
N PRO A 226 -19.16 2.64 4.84
CA PRO A 226 -18.57 1.78 5.86
C PRO A 226 -19.64 0.97 6.60
N LEU A 227 -19.46 -0.34 6.72
CA LEU A 227 -20.35 -1.26 7.41
C LEU A 227 -19.54 -2.43 7.99
N THR A 228 -19.74 -2.70 9.28
CA THR A 228 -19.18 -3.88 9.95
C THR A 228 -20.29 -4.91 10.15
N ILE A 229 -20.02 -6.17 9.82
CA ILE A 229 -20.92 -7.30 10.05
C ILE A 229 -20.15 -8.31 10.89
N LYS A 230 -20.61 -8.56 12.12
CA LYS A 230 -19.91 -9.44 13.06
C LYS A 230 -20.83 -10.43 13.73
N ALA A 231 -20.32 -11.62 14.04
CA ALA A 231 -21.00 -12.53 14.95
C ALA A 231 -20.98 -11.95 16.38
N ALA A 232 -22.12 -12.02 17.07
CA ALA A 232 -22.23 -11.56 18.46
C ALA A 232 -21.39 -12.41 19.43
N GLN A 233 -21.19 -13.70 19.11
CA GLN A 233 -20.56 -14.69 19.97
C GLN A 233 -19.31 -15.34 19.35
N GLY A 234 -18.72 -14.69 18.32
CA GLY A 234 -17.53 -15.17 17.64
C GLY A 234 -17.79 -16.27 16.59
N ARG A 235 -16.71 -16.74 15.97
CA ARG A 235 -16.72 -17.78 14.93
C ARG A 235 -17.40 -19.07 15.40
N GLY A 236 -18.13 -19.72 14.50
CA GLY A 236 -18.89 -20.95 14.82
C GLY A 236 -20.33 -20.75 15.26
N THR A 237 -20.79 -19.49 15.38
CA THR A 237 -22.15 -19.19 15.88
C THR A 237 -23.09 -18.67 14.81
N VAL A 238 -22.58 -18.15 13.70
CA VAL A 238 -23.35 -17.52 12.63
C VAL A 238 -22.97 -18.12 11.28
N ARG A 239 -23.93 -18.79 10.63
CA ARG A 239 -23.78 -19.36 9.30
C ARG A 239 -24.51 -18.49 8.28
N LEU A 240 -23.77 -17.99 7.29
CA LEU A 240 -24.29 -17.21 6.17
C LEU A 240 -24.26 -18.07 4.90
N GLU A 241 -25.40 -18.22 4.25
CA GLU A 241 -25.53 -18.83 2.92
C GLU A 241 -26.24 -17.86 1.98
N PHE A 242 -25.87 -17.87 0.70
CA PHE A 242 -26.39 -16.90 -0.27
C PHE A 242 -26.76 -17.51 -1.61
N GLU A 243 -27.82 -16.98 -2.23
CA GLU A 243 -28.45 -17.55 -3.44
C GLU A 243 -28.25 -16.70 -4.69
N ARG A 244 -27.33 -15.73 -4.62
CA ARG A 244 -26.98 -14.84 -5.74
C ARG A 244 -25.55 -15.09 -6.17
N PRO A 245 -25.17 -14.71 -7.40
CA PRO A 245 -23.78 -14.85 -7.85
C PRO A 245 -22.76 -14.06 -7.00
N ALA A 246 -23.25 -13.09 -6.22
CA ALA A 246 -22.47 -12.41 -5.20
C ALA A 246 -23.29 -12.18 -3.93
N LEU A 247 -22.69 -12.41 -2.76
CA LEU A 247 -23.27 -12.03 -1.48
C LEU A 247 -23.15 -10.51 -1.28
N PHE A 248 -21.95 -9.97 -1.42
CA PHE A 248 -21.67 -8.55 -1.26
C PHE A 248 -21.17 -7.90 -2.56
N GLU A 249 -21.61 -6.66 -2.81
CA GLU A 249 -21.10 -5.79 -3.86
C GLU A 249 -20.59 -4.48 -3.24
N LEU A 250 -19.28 -4.25 -3.29
CA LEU A 250 -18.65 -2.99 -2.90
C LEU A 250 -18.84 -1.97 -4.01
N ASP A 251 -19.45 -0.83 -3.67
CA ASP A 251 -19.66 0.30 -4.58
C ASP A 251 -18.96 1.56 -4.04
N ASP A 252 -19.15 2.71 -4.69
CA ASP A 252 -18.49 3.98 -4.37
C ASP A 252 -18.49 4.30 -2.86
N GLY A 253 -17.28 4.35 -2.26
CA GLY A 253 -17.09 4.66 -0.83
C GLY A 253 -17.40 3.51 0.13
N GLY A 254 -17.70 2.32 -0.39
CA GLY A 254 -17.95 1.11 0.38
C GLY A 254 -16.75 0.66 1.21
N ARG A 255 -16.96 0.33 2.48
CA ARG A 255 -15.95 -0.37 3.28
C ARG A 255 -16.62 -1.47 4.08
N LEU A 256 -16.29 -2.71 3.76
CA LEU A 256 -16.88 -3.88 4.40
C LEU A 256 -15.91 -4.48 5.40
N GLU A 257 -16.36 -4.67 6.63
CA GLU A 257 -15.66 -5.47 7.64
C GLU A 257 -16.50 -6.68 8.02
N LEU A 258 -15.92 -7.87 7.91
CA LEU A 258 -16.52 -9.15 8.27
C LEU A 258 -15.77 -9.73 9.46
N SER A 259 -16.48 -10.12 10.52
CA SER A 259 -15.83 -10.66 11.72
C SER A 259 -16.56 -11.85 12.35
N GLY A 260 -15.87 -12.97 12.56
CA GLY A 260 -16.44 -14.11 13.29
C GLY A 260 -17.51 -14.89 12.53
N LEU A 261 -17.56 -14.79 11.20
CA LEU A 261 -18.63 -15.36 10.37
C LEU A 261 -18.22 -16.69 9.72
N GLU A 262 -19.16 -17.63 9.61
CA GLU A 262 -19.05 -18.79 8.71
C GLU A 262 -19.83 -18.49 7.43
N ILE A 263 -19.16 -18.39 6.29
CA ILE A 263 -19.75 -18.02 5.00
C ILE A 263 -19.63 -19.20 4.05
N SER A 264 -20.76 -19.74 3.60
CA SER A 264 -20.81 -20.88 2.69
C SER A 264 -21.42 -20.50 1.34
N GLY A 265 -20.76 -20.91 0.27
CA GLY A 265 -21.24 -20.81 -1.11
C GLY A 265 -22.21 -21.91 -1.52
N ALA A 266 -22.53 -22.88 -0.64
CA ALA A 266 -23.32 -24.07 -0.99
C ALA A 266 -24.71 -23.77 -1.58
N ALA A 267 -25.31 -22.64 -1.20
CA ALA A 267 -26.59 -22.17 -1.70
C ALA A 267 -26.52 -21.34 -3.00
N SER A 268 -25.30 -21.05 -3.48
CA SER A 268 -25.08 -20.18 -4.63
C SER A 268 -25.58 -20.82 -5.92
N PRO A 269 -25.97 -20.01 -6.92
CA PRO A 269 -26.38 -20.54 -8.21
C PRO A 269 -25.25 -21.33 -8.85
N ASP A 270 -25.59 -22.46 -9.49
CA ASP A 270 -24.66 -23.24 -10.30
C ASP A 270 -24.30 -22.49 -11.59
N MET A 271 -23.36 -21.56 -11.46
CA MET A 271 -22.83 -20.76 -12.56
C MET A 271 -21.39 -20.34 -12.30
N SER A 272 -20.65 -20.17 -13.38
CA SER A 272 -19.27 -19.71 -13.29
C SER A 272 -19.17 -18.23 -12.94
N GLY A 273 -18.09 -17.88 -12.24
CA GLY A 273 -17.74 -16.48 -11.96
C GLY A 273 -18.46 -15.94 -10.74
N ASN A 274 -19.02 -16.82 -9.89
CA ASN A 274 -19.54 -16.44 -8.59
C ASN A 274 -18.44 -15.84 -7.71
N SER A 275 -18.86 -15.10 -6.70
CA SER A 275 -18.00 -14.46 -5.72
C SER A 275 -18.70 -14.35 -4.37
N VAL A 276 -17.99 -14.36 -3.25
CA VAL A 276 -18.61 -13.91 -1.98
C VAL A 276 -18.71 -12.39 -2.00
N VAL A 277 -17.59 -11.72 -2.25
CA VAL A 277 -17.48 -10.27 -2.39
C VAL A 277 -17.06 -9.94 -3.82
N ARG A 278 -17.69 -8.94 -4.43
CA ARG A 278 -17.18 -8.32 -5.65
C ARG A 278 -17.26 -6.81 -5.56
N THR A 279 -16.60 -6.10 -6.46
CA THR A 279 -16.87 -4.68 -6.67
C THR A 279 -18.02 -4.47 -7.65
N SER A 280 -18.46 -3.21 -7.76
CA SER A 280 -19.32 -2.75 -8.84
C SER A 280 -18.75 -3.19 -10.18
N ARG A 281 -19.62 -3.65 -11.09
CA ARG A 281 -19.21 -4.04 -12.45
C ARG A 281 -18.93 -2.81 -13.34
N TYR A 282 -19.28 -1.62 -12.86
CA TYR A 282 -19.04 -0.36 -13.51
C TYR A 282 -17.85 0.35 -12.87
N SER A 283 -17.28 1.34 -13.55
CA SER A 283 -16.22 2.15 -12.99
C SER A 283 -16.68 2.85 -11.71
N MET A 284 -15.79 2.90 -10.73
CA MET A 284 -16.01 3.59 -9.46
C MET A 284 -15.28 4.94 -9.47
N THR A 285 -15.83 5.91 -8.76
CA THR A 285 -15.27 7.25 -8.54
C THR A 285 -14.59 7.39 -7.17
N SER A 286 -14.88 6.48 -6.24
CA SER A 286 -14.29 6.44 -4.91
C SER A 286 -13.64 5.09 -4.64
N ASN A 287 -12.55 5.11 -3.88
CA ASN A 287 -11.89 3.88 -3.41
C ASN A 287 -12.76 3.16 -2.38
N TYR A 288 -12.43 1.90 -2.12
CA TYR A 288 -13.14 1.04 -1.16
C TYR A 288 -12.17 0.32 -0.22
N GLY A 289 -12.70 -0.40 0.78
CA GLY A 289 -11.89 -1.26 1.64
C GLY A 289 -12.58 -2.57 2.03
N LEU A 290 -11.79 -3.60 2.28
CA LEU A 290 -12.26 -4.92 2.72
C LEU A 290 -11.42 -5.41 3.90
N VAL A 291 -12.08 -5.71 5.02
CA VAL A 291 -11.47 -6.32 6.21
C VAL A 291 -12.20 -7.62 6.52
N VAL A 292 -11.45 -8.70 6.73
CA VAL A 292 -11.95 -10.03 7.08
C VAL A 292 -11.17 -10.53 8.27
N ASP A 293 -11.84 -10.75 9.40
CA ASP A 293 -11.20 -11.19 10.63
C ASP A 293 -11.93 -12.38 11.26
N ASP A 294 -11.19 -13.42 11.66
CA ASP A 294 -11.77 -14.58 12.33
C ASP A 294 -12.97 -15.19 11.57
N CYS A 295 -12.90 -15.24 10.24
CA CYS A 295 -13.95 -15.82 9.40
C CYS A 295 -13.58 -17.24 8.93
N SER A 296 -14.59 -18.05 8.63
CA SER A 296 -14.45 -19.28 7.86
C SER A 296 -15.26 -19.14 6.57
N VAL A 297 -14.64 -19.45 5.43
CA VAL A 297 -15.24 -19.30 4.10
C VAL A 297 -15.09 -20.62 3.34
N SER A 298 -16.20 -21.26 3.00
CA SER A 298 -16.21 -22.62 2.41
C SER A 298 -17.23 -22.80 1.29
N ASP A 299 -17.16 -23.95 0.60
CA ASP A 299 -18.14 -24.39 -0.40
C ASP A 299 -18.29 -23.42 -1.58
N LEU A 300 -17.18 -22.83 -2.03
CA LEU A 300 -17.12 -21.99 -3.22
C LEU A 300 -16.75 -22.86 -4.42
N ASP A 301 -17.48 -23.95 -4.62
CA ASP A 301 -17.12 -25.01 -5.55
C ASP A 301 -18.27 -25.56 -6.40
N VAL A 302 -19.47 -25.00 -6.26
CA VAL A 302 -20.65 -25.38 -7.08
C VAL A 302 -20.36 -25.35 -8.60
N ASN A 303 -19.50 -24.42 -9.04
CA ASN A 303 -19.02 -24.33 -10.43
C ASN A 303 -17.63 -23.69 -10.47
N TYR A 304 -17.00 -23.61 -11.65
CA TYR A 304 -15.64 -23.10 -11.84
C TYR A 304 -15.53 -21.56 -11.71
N LEU A 305 -14.34 -21.09 -11.31
CA LEU A 305 -14.04 -19.66 -11.10
C LEU A 305 -14.95 -18.99 -10.06
N PHE A 306 -15.32 -19.72 -9.01
CA PHE A 306 -15.97 -19.14 -7.85
C PHE A 306 -14.88 -18.56 -6.94
N ASN A 307 -14.84 -17.24 -6.81
CA ASN A 307 -13.82 -16.51 -6.08
C ASN A 307 -14.32 -16.13 -4.68
N PHE A 308 -13.42 -15.83 -3.75
CA PHE A 308 -13.84 -15.10 -2.55
C PHE A 308 -14.07 -13.63 -2.91
N PHE A 309 -13.01 -12.93 -3.35
CA PHE A 309 -13.05 -11.53 -3.76
C PHE A 309 -12.72 -11.34 -5.24
N LEU A 310 -13.64 -10.71 -5.97
CA LEU A 310 -13.56 -10.47 -7.41
C LEU A 310 -13.71 -8.99 -7.75
N VAL A 311 -12.65 -8.36 -8.26
CA VAL A 311 -12.71 -6.96 -8.68
C VAL A 311 -13.16 -6.80 -10.14
N ALA A 312 -13.60 -5.60 -10.47
CA ALA A 312 -13.80 -5.12 -11.84
C ALA A 312 -12.71 -4.10 -12.23
N LYS A 313 -12.62 -3.83 -13.53
CA LYS A 313 -11.71 -2.82 -14.09
C LYS A 313 -12.08 -1.42 -13.58
N ASN A 314 -11.09 -0.57 -13.35
CA ASN A 314 -11.22 0.79 -12.80
C ASN A 314 -11.84 0.83 -11.40
N THR A 315 -11.55 -0.18 -10.57
CA THR A 315 -11.90 -0.18 -9.14
C THR A 315 -10.62 -0.32 -8.32
N PHE A 316 -10.56 0.37 -7.18
CA PHE A 316 -9.32 0.50 -6.39
C PHE A 316 -9.60 0.38 -4.89
N ALA A 317 -8.93 -0.58 -4.24
CA ALA A 317 -8.97 -0.75 -2.80
C ALA A 317 -7.88 0.09 -2.11
N ASP A 318 -8.25 0.89 -1.10
CA ASP A 318 -7.27 1.50 -0.20
C ASP A 318 -6.59 0.42 0.68
N GLU A 319 -7.39 -0.53 1.17
CA GLU A 319 -6.95 -1.61 2.07
C GLU A 319 -7.71 -2.90 1.78
N ILE A 320 -6.98 -4.02 1.73
CA ILE A 320 -7.52 -5.38 1.86
C ILE A 320 -6.77 -6.08 2.98
N ARG A 321 -7.48 -6.43 4.06
CA ARG A 321 -6.88 -7.07 5.24
C ARG A 321 -7.61 -8.36 5.59
N ILE A 322 -6.88 -9.46 5.65
CA ILE A 322 -7.38 -10.78 6.07
C ILE A 322 -6.56 -11.25 7.27
N THR A 323 -7.22 -11.49 8.40
CA THR A 323 -6.56 -11.97 9.63
C THR A 323 -7.30 -13.14 10.23
N ARG A 324 -6.56 -14.12 10.79
CA ARG A 324 -7.12 -15.23 11.58
C ARG A 324 -8.24 -16.00 10.87
N SER A 325 -8.20 -16.07 9.55
CA SER A 325 -9.34 -16.55 8.75
C SER A 325 -9.00 -17.83 8.00
N GLU A 326 -10.02 -18.63 7.71
CA GLU A 326 -9.90 -19.93 7.05
C GLU A 326 -10.71 -19.92 5.75
N PHE A 327 -10.10 -20.40 4.67
CA PHE A 327 -10.70 -20.48 3.35
C PHE A 327 -10.51 -21.90 2.82
N SER A 328 -11.60 -22.59 2.51
CA SER A 328 -11.55 -23.95 1.97
C SER A 328 -12.45 -24.13 0.74
N ASP A 329 -12.05 -25.05 -0.13
CA ASP A 329 -12.90 -25.57 -1.22
C ASP A 329 -13.40 -24.44 -2.14
N ILE A 330 -12.44 -23.75 -2.76
CA ILE A 330 -12.68 -22.59 -3.63
C ILE A 330 -12.18 -22.90 -5.03
N THR A 331 -13.04 -22.95 -6.05
CA THR A 331 -12.59 -23.30 -7.41
C THR A 331 -11.84 -22.17 -8.13
N GLY A 332 -12.07 -20.91 -7.73
CA GLY A 332 -11.40 -19.71 -8.23
C GLY A 332 -10.26 -19.25 -7.32
N SER A 333 -10.09 -17.94 -7.21
CA SER A 333 -9.07 -17.28 -6.38
C SER A 333 -9.64 -16.70 -5.10
N VAL A 334 -8.80 -16.49 -4.09
CA VAL A 334 -9.22 -15.76 -2.89
C VAL A 334 -9.26 -14.26 -3.19
N LEU A 335 -8.15 -13.69 -3.66
CA LEU A 335 -8.07 -12.29 -4.10
C LEU A 335 -7.74 -12.23 -5.59
N ALA A 336 -8.75 -12.01 -6.43
CA ALA A 336 -8.58 -11.82 -7.88
C ALA A 336 -8.44 -10.33 -8.22
N LEU A 337 -7.21 -9.79 -8.15
CA LEU A 337 -6.85 -8.37 -8.28
C LEU A 337 -6.10 -8.07 -9.59
N SER A 338 -6.52 -8.74 -10.68
CA SER A 338 -5.79 -8.77 -11.95
C SER A 338 -6.61 -8.26 -13.14
N ARG A 339 -7.29 -7.10 -12.98
CA ARG A 339 -8.22 -6.58 -13.99
C ARG A 339 -7.69 -5.44 -14.85
N GLU A 340 -6.63 -4.77 -14.40
CA GLU A 340 -5.95 -3.70 -15.16
C GLU A 340 -4.90 -4.25 -16.12
N ILE A 341 -5.32 -5.01 -17.13
CA ILE A 341 -4.42 -5.76 -18.04
C ILE A 341 -4.02 -4.99 -19.32
N ASP A 342 -4.12 -3.67 -19.32
CA ASP A 342 -3.79 -2.81 -20.47
C ASP A 342 -2.41 -2.15 -20.37
N ASP A 343 -1.64 -2.51 -19.35
CA ASP A 343 -0.24 -2.09 -19.14
C ASP A 343 -0.05 -0.57 -19.05
N LEU A 344 -1.05 0.12 -18.48
CA LEU A 344 -1.02 1.57 -18.26
C LEU A 344 -0.63 1.98 -16.84
N GLY A 345 0.00 1.09 -16.07
CA GLY A 345 0.41 1.35 -14.68
C GLY A 345 -0.72 1.28 -13.65
N ARG A 346 -1.95 0.98 -14.07
CA ARG A 346 -3.12 0.84 -13.18
C ARG A 346 -3.09 -0.51 -12.46
N TYR A 347 -3.69 -0.55 -11.28
CA TYR A 347 -3.84 -1.74 -10.44
C TYR A 347 -5.07 -1.62 -9.54
N ASN A 348 -5.42 -2.68 -8.81
CA ASN A 348 -6.71 -2.79 -8.11
C ASN A 348 -6.68 -2.66 -6.58
N GLY A 349 -5.51 -2.51 -5.95
CA GLY A 349 -5.41 -2.30 -4.50
C GLY A 349 -4.03 -1.84 -4.01
N GLU A 350 -4.01 -0.93 -3.04
CA GLU A 350 -2.79 -0.33 -2.48
C GLU A 350 -2.14 -1.21 -1.42
N GLU A 351 -2.80 -1.38 -0.26
CA GLU A 351 -2.28 -2.13 0.88
C GLU A 351 -3.02 -3.47 1.03
N ILE A 352 -2.31 -4.58 0.87
CA ILE A 352 -2.85 -5.94 0.96
C ILE A 352 -2.10 -6.69 2.05
N SER A 353 -2.77 -7.08 3.14
CA SER A 353 -2.16 -7.81 4.25
C SER A 353 -2.95 -9.07 4.59
N VAL A 354 -2.27 -10.20 4.64
CA VAL A 354 -2.82 -11.51 5.01
C VAL A 354 -1.96 -12.14 6.10
N VAL A 355 -2.57 -12.35 7.26
CA VAL A 355 -1.84 -12.75 8.48
C VAL A 355 -2.60 -13.85 9.21
N ASP A 356 -1.86 -14.81 9.79
CA ASP A 356 -2.39 -15.86 10.66
C ASP A 356 -3.59 -16.62 10.05
N SER A 357 -3.56 -16.88 8.74
CA SER A 357 -4.71 -17.41 7.99
C SER A 357 -4.41 -18.74 7.31
N ARG A 358 -5.44 -19.51 6.97
CA ARG A 358 -5.31 -20.82 6.32
C ARG A 358 -6.11 -20.89 5.03
N PHE A 359 -5.49 -21.44 4.00
CA PHE A 359 -6.06 -21.64 2.68
C PHE A 359 -5.88 -23.11 2.28
N SER A 360 -6.97 -23.84 2.08
CA SER A 360 -6.92 -25.25 1.67
C SER A 360 -7.80 -25.50 0.45
N ASN A 361 -7.34 -26.33 -0.50
CA ASN A 361 -8.11 -26.71 -1.69
C ASN A 361 -8.58 -25.48 -2.51
N ILE A 362 -7.64 -24.57 -2.78
CA ILE A 362 -7.90 -23.41 -3.63
C ILE A 362 -7.51 -23.75 -5.07
N GLY A 363 -8.46 -23.75 -5.99
CA GLY A 363 -8.27 -24.12 -7.38
C GLY A 363 -7.39 -23.13 -8.15
N GLY A 364 -7.66 -21.83 -8.01
CA GLY A 364 -6.85 -20.74 -8.54
C GLY A 364 -5.67 -20.39 -7.64
N ALA A 365 -5.05 -19.24 -7.90
CA ALA A 365 -4.10 -18.66 -6.95
C ALA A 365 -4.86 -18.08 -5.75
N VAL A 366 -4.28 -18.17 -4.55
CA VAL A 366 -4.77 -17.42 -3.38
C VAL A 366 -4.75 -15.93 -3.69
N PHE A 367 -3.64 -15.41 -4.23
CA PHE A 367 -3.54 -14.03 -4.72
C PHE A 367 -3.20 -14.00 -6.21
N ASP A 368 -3.99 -13.27 -6.99
CA ASP A 368 -3.66 -12.90 -8.36
C ASP A 368 -3.60 -11.37 -8.50
N ILE A 369 -2.40 -10.80 -8.37
CA ILE A 369 -2.17 -9.35 -8.34
C ILE A 369 -1.44 -8.90 -9.60
N TYR A 370 -1.94 -7.83 -10.23
CA TYR A 370 -1.39 -7.31 -11.48
C TYR A 370 -1.25 -5.78 -11.47
N ARG A 371 -0.07 -5.29 -11.83
CA ARG A 371 0.23 -3.93 -12.28
C ARG A 371 1.17 -3.99 -13.47
N GLY A 372 0.66 -3.85 -14.68
CA GLY A 372 1.46 -3.91 -15.90
C GLY A 372 1.95 -2.53 -16.36
N GLY A 373 2.90 -2.53 -17.30
CA GLY A 373 3.43 -1.31 -17.92
C GLY A 373 4.70 -0.77 -17.28
N THR A 374 5.06 0.45 -17.68
CA THR A 374 6.31 1.12 -17.29
C THR A 374 6.09 2.40 -16.48
N ASP A 375 4.90 2.58 -15.90
CA ASP A 375 4.65 3.73 -15.03
C ASP A 375 5.40 3.61 -13.70
N GLU A 376 6.00 4.72 -13.28
CA GLU A 376 6.78 4.87 -12.04
C GLU A 376 6.16 5.93 -11.12
N SER A 377 4.88 6.24 -11.31
CA SER A 377 4.19 7.36 -10.65
C SER A 377 3.40 6.93 -9.40
N THR A 378 3.40 5.64 -9.08
CA THR A 378 2.61 5.05 -7.98
C THR A 378 3.49 4.29 -6.97
N PHE A 379 2.95 4.02 -5.78
CA PHE A 379 3.70 3.37 -4.68
C PHE A 379 3.37 1.89 -4.47
N GLY A 380 2.22 1.43 -4.98
CA GLY A 380 1.72 0.07 -4.79
C GLY A 380 1.66 -0.74 -6.10
N PRO A 381 1.13 -1.99 -6.04
CA PRO A 381 0.63 -2.66 -4.84
C PRO A 381 1.70 -2.98 -3.80
N ARG A 382 1.27 -3.09 -2.53
CA ARG A 382 2.04 -3.61 -1.41
C ARG A 382 1.37 -4.85 -0.84
N LEU A 383 2.15 -5.92 -0.67
CA LEU A 383 1.68 -7.19 -0.13
C LEU A 383 2.48 -7.61 1.10
N GLU A 384 1.79 -7.92 2.19
CA GLU A 384 2.28 -8.71 3.31
C GLU A 384 1.54 -10.04 3.36
N LEU A 385 2.27 -11.15 3.36
CA LEU A 385 1.75 -12.48 3.68
C LEU A 385 2.62 -13.10 4.77
N ARG A 386 2.06 -13.33 5.95
CA ARG A 386 2.82 -13.98 7.02
C ARG A 386 2.04 -14.92 7.91
N SER A 387 2.79 -15.82 8.54
CA SER A 387 2.28 -16.73 9.58
C SER A 387 1.06 -17.54 9.12
N SER A 388 0.98 -17.85 7.82
CA SER A 388 -0.19 -18.45 7.18
C SER A 388 0.13 -19.80 6.55
N VAL A 389 -0.90 -20.60 6.29
CA VAL A 389 -0.77 -21.95 5.70
C VAL A 389 -1.52 -22.00 4.37
N LEU A 390 -0.84 -22.42 3.30
CA LEU A 390 -1.39 -22.64 1.97
C LEU A 390 -1.22 -24.12 1.59
N GLU A 391 -2.32 -24.84 1.51
CA GLU A 391 -2.37 -26.28 1.26
C GLU A 391 -3.19 -26.61 0.01
N SER A 392 -2.63 -27.39 -0.92
CA SER A 392 -3.32 -27.78 -2.15
C SER A 392 -3.83 -26.61 -2.99
N VAL A 393 -2.99 -25.58 -3.18
CA VAL A 393 -3.34 -24.33 -3.88
C VAL A 393 -2.85 -24.32 -5.33
N GLY A 394 -3.71 -23.88 -6.25
CA GLY A 394 -3.36 -23.49 -7.61
C GLY A 394 -3.40 -24.61 -8.65
N HIS A 395 -3.89 -25.80 -8.29
CA HIS A 395 -3.82 -26.99 -9.17
C HIS A 395 -4.94 -27.10 -10.20
N ASN A 396 -5.95 -26.22 -10.19
CA ASN A 396 -7.01 -26.29 -11.17
C ASN A 396 -6.45 -26.07 -12.58
N ALA A 397 -6.83 -26.90 -13.54
CA ALA A 397 -6.38 -26.79 -14.93
C ALA A 397 -6.73 -25.43 -15.59
N ARG A 398 -7.72 -24.72 -15.05
CA ARG A 398 -8.11 -23.37 -15.48
C ARG A 398 -7.26 -22.26 -14.87
N ASN A 399 -6.41 -22.58 -13.88
CA ASN A 399 -5.45 -21.63 -13.32
C ASN A 399 -4.30 -21.38 -14.30
N LYS A 400 -4.50 -20.43 -15.22
CA LYS A 400 -3.50 -20.06 -16.22
C LYS A 400 -2.22 -19.46 -15.64
N THR A 401 -2.25 -19.01 -14.38
CA THR A 401 -1.06 -18.48 -13.70
C THR A 401 -0.06 -19.59 -13.36
N ALA A 402 -0.54 -20.84 -13.24
CA ALA A 402 0.23 -21.98 -12.73
C ALA A 402 0.97 -21.66 -11.43
N ALA A 403 0.35 -20.84 -10.57
CA ALA A 403 0.90 -20.34 -9.32
C ALA A 403 -0.10 -20.50 -8.17
N SER A 404 0.43 -20.61 -6.95
CA SER A 404 -0.36 -20.45 -5.72
C SER A 404 -0.51 -18.98 -5.34
N ILE A 405 0.48 -18.16 -5.71
CA ILE A 405 0.49 -16.71 -5.58
C ILE A 405 1.11 -16.15 -6.86
N ARG A 406 0.41 -15.26 -7.56
CA ARG A 406 0.95 -14.51 -8.70
C ARG A 406 1.06 -13.03 -8.35
N LEU A 407 2.28 -12.50 -8.46
CA LEU A 407 2.61 -11.09 -8.26
C LEU A 407 3.24 -10.55 -9.54
N LEU A 408 2.53 -9.68 -10.27
CA LEU A 408 3.10 -8.96 -11.41
C LEU A 408 3.09 -7.47 -11.14
N GLY A 409 4.27 -6.83 -11.15
CA GLY A 409 4.47 -5.40 -10.94
C GLY A 409 4.16 -4.88 -9.53
N VAL A 410 4.00 -5.78 -8.56
CA VAL A 410 3.91 -5.45 -7.13
C VAL A 410 5.20 -4.75 -6.69
N GLN A 411 5.07 -3.59 -6.04
CA GLN A 411 6.20 -2.71 -5.72
C GLN A 411 6.86 -3.08 -4.39
N VAL A 412 6.10 -3.60 -3.44
CA VAL A 412 6.62 -4.17 -2.19
C VAL A 412 5.92 -5.48 -1.89
N ALA A 413 6.68 -6.55 -1.69
CA ALA A 413 6.15 -7.84 -1.25
C ALA A 413 7.00 -8.38 -0.10
N ASP A 414 6.38 -8.65 1.05
CA ASP A 414 6.99 -9.36 2.17
C ASP A 414 6.21 -10.64 2.45
N ILE A 415 6.83 -11.79 2.16
CA ILE A 415 6.23 -13.12 2.31
C ILE A 415 7.09 -13.93 3.26
N HIS A 416 6.66 -14.07 4.51
CA HIS A 416 7.48 -14.74 5.50
C HIS A 416 6.75 -15.60 6.53
N ASP A 417 7.47 -16.59 7.05
CA ASP A 417 6.99 -17.50 8.10
C ASP A 417 5.69 -18.23 7.74
N ASN A 418 5.53 -18.59 6.46
CA ASN A 418 4.37 -19.35 5.97
C ASN A 418 4.69 -20.82 5.71
N GLU A 419 3.66 -21.66 5.65
CA GLU A 419 3.76 -23.05 5.22
C GLU A 419 3.05 -23.25 3.88
N PHE A 420 3.77 -23.74 2.88
CA PHE A 420 3.24 -24.09 1.57
C PHE A 420 3.30 -25.60 1.39
N ILE A 421 2.14 -26.25 1.34
CA ILE A 421 1.99 -27.70 1.31
C ILE A 421 1.31 -28.10 0.00
N ASP A 422 1.95 -28.98 -0.76
CA ASP A 422 1.44 -29.56 -2.01
C ASP A 422 0.76 -28.52 -2.91
N SER A 423 1.40 -27.37 -3.12
CA SER A 423 0.85 -26.22 -3.83
C SER A 423 1.65 -25.90 -5.08
N ARG A 424 1.10 -25.08 -5.97
CA ARG A 424 1.86 -24.45 -7.05
C ARG A 424 2.87 -23.44 -6.50
N PRO A 425 3.93 -23.09 -7.25
CA PRO A 425 4.93 -22.14 -6.77
C PRO A 425 4.36 -20.74 -6.58
N ILE A 426 5.05 -19.93 -5.78
CA ILE A 426 4.95 -18.47 -5.82
C ILE A 426 5.57 -18.00 -7.12
N ARG A 427 4.91 -17.10 -7.86
CA ARG A 427 5.45 -16.48 -9.07
C ARG A 427 5.49 -14.97 -8.92
N VAL A 428 6.68 -14.42 -9.05
CA VAL A 428 6.94 -12.98 -9.03
C VAL A 428 7.47 -12.55 -10.39
N THR A 429 6.87 -11.50 -10.94
CA THR A 429 7.30 -10.84 -12.16
C THR A 429 7.47 -9.36 -11.86
N HIS A 430 8.73 -8.95 -11.68
CA HIS A 430 9.09 -7.56 -11.45
C HIS A 430 8.95 -6.74 -12.73
N THR A 431 8.50 -5.50 -12.55
CA THR A 431 8.47 -4.46 -13.57
C THR A 431 9.39 -3.31 -13.14
N VAL A 432 9.40 -2.20 -13.87
CA VAL A 432 10.10 -0.97 -13.46
C VAL A 432 9.67 -0.50 -12.06
N GLY A 433 10.49 0.35 -11.45
CA GLY A 433 10.18 0.98 -10.16
C GLY A 433 11.07 0.56 -8.98
N ASP A 434 12.10 -0.26 -9.24
CA ASP A 434 12.97 -0.88 -8.22
C ASP A 434 12.17 -1.62 -7.12
N PRO A 435 11.33 -2.61 -7.52
CA PRO A 435 10.45 -3.30 -6.58
C PRO A 435 11.24 -4.06 -5.51
N ILE A 436 10.73 -4.04 -4.28
CA ILE A 436 11.34 -4.73 -3.14
C ILE A 436 10.55 -6.01 -2.87
N THR A 437 11.19 -7.17 -3.00
CA THR A 437 10.57 -8.47 -2.68
C THR A 437 11.42 -9.24 -1.68
N ARG A 438 10.80 -9.63 -0.57
CA ARG A 438 11.37 -10.47 0.48
C ARG A 438 10.55 -11.73 0.61
N ILE A 439 11.20 -12.88 0.45
CA ILE A 439 10.60 -14.20 0.64
C ILE A 439 11.52 -14.97 1.58
N GLY A 440 11.20 -15.05 2.87
CA GLY A 440 12.08 -15.62 3.89
C GLY A 440 11.33 -16.38 4.97
N GLY A 441 11.96 -17.34 5.65
CA GLY A 441 11.32 -18.07 6.76
C GLY A 441 10.17 -19.02 6.36
N ASN A 442 9.87 -19.18 5.06
CA ASN A 442 8.78 -20.05 4.59
C ASN A 442 9.22 -21.52 4.52
N ARG A 443 8.29 -22.45 4.80
CA ARG A 443 8.48 -23.90 4.61
C ARG A 443 7.71 -24.38 3.38
N PHE A 444 8.41 -24.95 2.40
CA PHE A 444 7.82 -25.55 1.20
C PHE A 444 7.89 -27.09 1.29
N THR A 445 6.74 -27.75 1.37
CA THR A 445 6.60 -29.23 1.39
C THR A 445 5.77 -29.65 0.20
N GLY A 446 6.33 -30.45 -0.72
CA GLY A 446 5.62 -30.81 -1.96
C GLY A 446 5.27 -29.62 -2.87
N THR A 447 5.80 -28.43 -2.56
CA THR A 447 5.60 -27.18 -3.29
C THR A 447 6.94 -26.76 -3.92
N PRO A 448 7.00 -26.45 -5.22
CA PRO A 448 8.23 -25.94 -5.82
C PRO A 448 8.67 -24.60 -5.23
N GLU A 449 9.97 -24.31 -5.32
CA GLU A 449 10.54 -23.03 -4.89
C GLU A 449 9.92 -21.84 -5.64
N PRO A 450 9.95 -20.62 -5.05
CA PRO A 450 9.51 -19.40 -5.70
C PRO A 450 10.21 -19.17 -7.05
N ILE A 451 9.44 -18.75 -8.06
CA ILE A 451 9.94 -18.36 -9.37
C ILE A 451 9.91 -16.83 -9.44
N VAL A 452 11.09 -16.22 -9.54
CA VAL A 452 11.24 -14.76 -9.66
C VAL A 452 11.84 -14.45 -11.03
N GLY A 453 11.22 -13.52 -11.74
CA GLY A 453 11.72 -13.00 -13.00
C GLY A 453 11.39 -11.52 -13.17
N GLU A 454 12.01 -10.91 -14.16
CA GLU A 454 11.79 -9.52 -14.54
C GLU A 454 11.17 -9.48 -15.94
N ILE A 455 10.30 -8.50 -16.20
CA ILE A 455 9.95 -8.17 -17.59
C ILE A 455 11.17 -7.49 -18.19
N SER A 456 11.94 -8.21 -18.98
CA SER A 456 12.88 -7.61 -19.92
C SER A 456 12.06 -6.75 -20.88
N ASN A 457 12.14 -5.42 -20.74
CA ASN A 457 11.62 -4.53 -21.77
C ASN A 457 12.24 -4.94 -23.13
N PRO A 458 11.44 -5.10 -24.20
CA PRO A 458 11.98 -5.18 -25.55
C PRO A 458 12.64 -3.88 -25.99
#